data_AF-A0A1K1R711-F1
#
_entry.id   AF-A0A1K1R711-F1
#
_cell.length_a   1.000
_cell.length_b   1.000
_cell.length_c   1.000
_cell.angle_alpha   90.00
_cell.angle_beta   90.00
_cell.angle_gamma   90.00
#
_symmetry.space_group_name_H-M   'P 1'
#
loop_
_entity.id
_entity.type
_entity.pdbx_description
1 polymer ?
#
loop_
_entity_poly.entity_id
_entity_poly.type
_entity_poly.pdbx_seq_one_letter_code
_entity_poly.pdbx_strand_id
1 'polypeptide(L)'
;MRNIFTRVVLAAAIGAAVIVAAPAADAAGVTAADTHPELATFTATPEASIQAAGDGTPAGAVQWYKNHLGSTAWQGLCEKAAENSYGTTGVWASANAHWNGASPKHTTGTPPAGSFVYWNISAYGHVGIADGSGGFYATSVGGAIGHGSSVSYFSNYRGWTPAAVPHQ
;
A
#
# COMPACT_ATOMS: atom_id res chain seq x y z
N MET A 1 -47.22 56.58 -4.03
CA MET A 1 -47.17 55.80 -5.29
C MET A 1 -45.72 55.44 -5.56
N ARG A 2 -45.37 54.16 -5.49
CA ARG A 2 -43.99 53.70 -5.76
C ARG A 2 -44.07 52.27 -6.31
N ASN A 3 -44.00 52.18 -7.64
CA ASN A 3 -44.05 50.93 -8.40
C ASN A 3 -42.75 50.15 -8.20
N ILE A 4 -42.85 48.87 -7.84
CA ILE A 4 -41.72 47.94 -7.79
C ILE A 4 -41.93 46.91 -8.91
N PHE A 5 -41.04 46.96 -9.90
CA PHE A 5 -40.95 46.01 -11.00
C PHE A 5 -40.13 44.77 -10.57
N THR A 6 -40.80 43.63 -10.57
CA THR A 6 -40.46 42.34 -11.25
C THR A 6 -39.10 41.65 -11.06
N ARG A 7 -39.19 40.33 -10.76
CA ARG A 7 -38.52 39.12 -11.32
C ARG A 7 -38.08 38.19 -10.16
N VAL A 8 -38.88 37.21 -9.74
CA VAL A 8 -39.09 35.84 -10.30
C VAL A 8 -37.79 35.17 -10.76
N VAL A 9 -37.37 34.11 -10.05
CA VAL A 9 -37.23 32.70 -10.47
C VAL A 9 -36.39 31.99 -9.40
N LEU A 10 -37.02 31.10 -8.63
CA LEU A 10 -36.32 30.12 -7.80
C LEU A 10 -36.15 28.87 -8.67
N ALA A 11 -34.93 28.58 -9.11
CA ALA A 11 -34.60 27.39 -9.87
C ALA A 11 -34.15 26.26 -8.93
N ALA A 12 -34.69 25.06 -9.18
CA ALA A 12 -34.47 23.83 -8.43
C ALA A 12 -33.04 23.28 -8.57
N ALA A 13 -32.56 22.59 -7.54
CA ALA A 13 -31.56 21.55 -7.68
C ALA A 13 -31.97 20.34 -6.85
N ILE A 14 -32.18 19.23 -7.55
CA ILE A 14 -32.63 17.93 -7.08
C ILE A 14 -31.38 17.20 -6.59
N GLY A 15 -31.25 17.01 -5.27
CA GLY A 15 -30.19 16.18 -4.69
C GLY A 15 -30.72 14.78 -4.40
N ALA A 16 -30.54 13.85 -5.33
CA ALA A 16 -30.79 12.43 -5.09
C ALA A 16 -29.66 11.87 -4.21
N ALA A 17 -29.93 11.64 -2.93
CA ALA A 17 -29.04 10.90 -2.05
C ALA A 17 -29.13 9.41 -2.39
N VAL A 18 -28.04 8.83 -2.91
CA VAL A 18 -27.90 7.37 -3.04
C VAL A 18 -27.65 6.82 -1.63
N ILE A 19 -28.69 6.24 -1.05
CA ILE A 19 -28.58 5.50 0.22
C ILE A 19 -27.90 4.17 -0.13
N VAL A 20 -26.62 4.04 0.21
CA VAL A 20 -25.98 2.72 0.23
C VAL A 20 -26.55 1.99 1.43
N ALA A 21 -27.46 1.05 1.19
CA ALA A 21 -27.95 0.14 2.22
C ALA A 21 -26.76 -0.69 2.72
N ALA A 22 -26.41 -0.52 4.00
CA ALA A 22 -25.61 -1.51 4.71
C ALA A 22 -26.36 -2.86 4.66
N PRO A 23 -25.66 -4.01 4.56
CA PRO A 23 -26.34 -5.27 4.76
C PRO A 23 -26.98 -5.24 6.14
N ALA A 24 -28.29 -5.46 6.20
CA ALA A 24 -28.98 -5.69 7.45
C ALA A 24 -28.29 -6.89 8.11
N ALA A 25 -27.68 -6.68 9.26
CA ALA A 25 -27.35 -7.79 10.15
C ALA A 25 -28.69 -8.43 10.49
N ASP A 26 -28.94 -9.60 9.92
CA ASP A 26 -30.06 -10.45 10.31
C ASP A 26 -29.80 -10.83 11.77
N ALA A 27 -30.45 -10.11 12.69
CA ALA A 27 -30.34 -10.32 14.12
C ALA A 27 -31.17 -11.55 14.53
N ALA A 28 -30.87 -12.70 13.93
CA ALA A 28 -31.14 -13.98 14.56
C ALA A 28 -30.09 -14.15 15.66
N GLY A 29 -30.41 -13.67 16.85
CA GLY A 29 -29.53 -13.80 18.01
C GLY A 29 -29.24 -15.27 18.29
N VAL A 30 -27.96 -15.64 18.29
CA VAL A 30 -27.50 -16.94 18.80
C VAL A 30 -27.94 -17.03 20.26
N THR A 31 -28.82 -17.97 20.56
CA THR A 31 -29.30 -18.23 21.91
C THR A 31 -28.42 -19.29 22.59
N ALA A 32 -28.51 -19.42 23.91
CA ALA A 32 -27.82 -20.48 24.64
C ALA A 32 -28.24 -21.90 24.22
N ALA A 33 -29.36 -22.04 23.48
CA ALA A 33 -29.78 -23.32 22.90
C ALA A 33 -29.03 -23.67 21.60
N ASP A 34 -28.41 -22.68 20.94
CA ASP A 34 -27.61 -22.87 19.72
C ASP A 34 -26.17 -23.32 20.03
N THR A 35 -25.75 -23.27 21.30
CA THR A 35 -24.46 -23.79 21.74
C THR A 35 -24.59 -25.25 22.17
N HIS A 36 -24.14 -26.17 21.32
CA HIS A 36 -23.90 -27.56 21.70
C HIS A 36 -22.48 -27.68 22.31
N PRO A 37 -22.32 -27.76 23.65
CA PRO A 37 -21.00 -27.74 24.29
C PRO A 37 -20.14 -28.96 23.95
N GLU A 38 -20.75 -30.04 23.45
CA GLU A 38 -20.09 -31.27 23.03
C GLU A 38 -19.49 -31.21 21.60
N LEU A 39 -19.78 -30.16 20.83
CA LEU A 39 -19.19 -29.92 19.49
C LEU A 39 -18.11 -28.82 19.51
N ALA A 40 -17.81 -28.26 20.67
CA ALA A 40 -16.88 -27.13 20.83
C ALA A 40 -15.39 -27.53 20.79
N THR A 41 -15.03 -28.62 20.09
CA THR A 41 -13.63 -28.86 19.72
C THR A 41 -13.40 -28.23 18.36
N PHE A 42 -13.08 -26.94 18.36
CA PHE A 42 -12.50 -26.32 17.19
C PHE A 42 -11.07 -26.84 17.07
N THR A 43 -10.83 -27.78 16.15
CA THR A 43 -9.48 -28.02 15.66
C THR A 43 -9.05 -26.71 15.02
N ALA A 44 -8.21 -25.94 15.71
CA ALA A 44 -7.48 -24.85 15.08
C ALA A 44 -6.69 -25.48 13.93
N THR A 45 -7.18 -25.37 12.70
CA THR A 45 -6.31 -25.40 11.54
C THR A 45 -5.18 -24.43 11.84
N PRO A 46 -3.90 -24.80 11.65
CA PRO A 46 -2.83 -23.85 11.85
C PRO A 46 -3.22 -22.60 11.09
N GLU A 47 -3.34 -21.47 11.80
CA GLU A 47 -3.61 -20.18 11.21
C GLU A 47 -2.59 -20.05 10.09
N ALA A 48 -3.06 -20.19 8.83
CA ALA A 48 -2.23 -19.93 7.68
C ALA A 48 -1.62 -18.57 7.99
N SER A 49 -0.29 -18.50 8.13
CA SER A 49 0.37 -17.31 8.65
C SER A 49 0.03 -16.17 7.70
N ILE A 50 -1.01 -15.41 8.02
CA ILE A 50 -1.46 -14.28 7.24
C ILE A 50 -0.36 -13.27 7.51
N GLN A 51 0.63 -13.22 6.62
CA GLN A 51 1.64 -12.18 6.64
C GLN A 51 0.88 -10.87 6.57
N ALA A 52 0.85 -10.14 7.67
CA ALA A 52 0.09 -8.91 7.74
C ALA A 52 0.82 -7.89 6.85
N ALA A 53 0.14 -7.42 5.80
CA ALA A 53 0.71 -6.39 4.95
C ALA A 53 1.02 -5.15 5.79
N GLY A 54 2.24 -4.59 5.68
CA GLY A 54 2.62 -3.44 6.49
C GLY A 54 2.99 -3.77 7.94
N ASP A 55 3.30 -5.01 8.29
CA ASP A 55 3.66 -5.42 9.67
C ASP A 55 5.11 -5.09 10.08
N GLY A 56 5.86 -4.39 9.24
CA GLY A 56 7.27 -4.06 9.47
C GLY A 56 8.23 -5.19 9.11
N THR A 57 7.74 -6.33 8.62
CA THR A 57 8.59 -7.44 8.16
C THR A 57 8.88 -7.36 6.66
N PRO A 58 9.98 -7.96 6.17
CA PRO A 58 10.27 -8.07 4.74
C PRO A 58 9.13 -8.73 3.94
N ALA A 59 8.51 -9.75 4.53
CA ALA A 59 7.41 -10.48 3.92
C ALA A 59 6.12 -9.64 3.88
N GLY A 60 5.80 -8.93 4.96
CA GLY A 60 4.68 -7.99 5.02
C GLY A 60 4.83 -6.85 4.01
N ALA A 61 6.05 -6.36 3.78
CA ALA A 61 6.34 -5.37 2.74
C ALA A 61 6.05 -5.87 1.32
N VAL A 62 6.54 -7.07 0.99
CA VAL A 62 6.22 -7.71 -0.30
C VAL A 62 4.72 -7.96 -0.42
N GLN A 63 4.06 -8.45 0.64
CA GLN A 63 2.62 -8.70 0.64
C GLN A 63 1.81 -7.42 0.48
N TRP A 64 2.24 -6.31 1.08
CA TRP A 64 1.61 -5.01 0.90
C TRP A 64 1.63 -4.58 -0.56
N TYR A 65 2.77 -4.67 -1.24
CA TYR A 65 2.84 -4.34 -2.67
C TYR A 65 1.96 -5.26 -3.53
N LYS A 66 1.94 -6.56 -3.23
CA LYS A 66 1.05 -7.53 -3.91
C LYS A 66 -0.42 -7.16 -3.76
N ASN A 67 -0.83 -6.73 -2.57
CA ASN A 67 -2.21 -6.31 -2.30
C ASN A 67 -2.61 -5.01 -3.04
N HIS A 68 -1.63 -4.25 -3.54
CA HIS A 68 -1.85 -2.96 -4.21
C HIS A 68 -1.47 -2.97 -5.69
N LEU A 69 -1.21 -4.14 -6.29
CA LEU A 69 -0.92 -4.25 -7.72
C LEU A 69 -2.00 -3.58 -8.58
N GLY A 70 -1.56 -2.78 -9.55
CA GLY A 70 -2.41 -2.00 -10.44
C GLY A 70 -2.90 -0.67 -9.86
N SER A 71 -2.63 -0.37 -8.59
CA SER A 71 -3.04 0.91 -7.99
C SER A 71 -2.19 2.08 -8.49
N THR A 72 -2.86 3.18 -8.83
CA THR A 72 -2.22 4.45 -9.21
C THR A 72 -2.13 5.46 -8.07
N ALA A 73 -2.67 5.13 -6.88
CA ALA A 73 -2.78 6.08 -5.76
C ALA A 73 -1.43 6.56 -5.19
N TRP A 74 -0.34 5.85 -5.50
CA TRP A 74 1.02 6.18 -5.07
C TRP A 74 1.92 6.69 -6.20
N GLN A 75 1.36 7.02 -7.37
CA GLN A 75 2.16 7.59 -8.45
C GLN A 75 2.83 8.90 -8.01
N GLY A 76 4.15 8.99 -8.25
CA GLY A 76 4.97 10.10 -7.77
C GLY A 76 5.32 10.05 -6.27
N LEU A 77 4.82 9.05 -5.52
CA LEU A 77 4.99 8.89 -4.08
C LEU A 77 5.73 7.60 -3.74
N CYS A 78 6.76 7.24 -4.52
CA CYS A 78 7.49 5.98 -4.39
C CYS A 78 8.04 5.72 -2.99
N GLU A 79 8.62 6.74 -2.34
CA GLU A 79 9.12 6.64 -0.97
C GLU A 79 8.00 6.29 0.02
N LYS A 80 6.88 7.02 -0.05
CA LYS A 80 5.72 6.75 0.81
C LYS A 80 5.16 5.34 0.58
N ALA A 81 5.15 4.84 -0.65
CA ALA A 81 4.72 3.46 -0.91
C ALA A 81 5.65 2.44 -0.24
N ALA A 82 6.97 2.66 -0.31
CA ALA A 82 7.95 1.78 0.32
C ALA A 82 7.82 1.81 1.85
N GLU A 83 7.62 2.98 2.45
CA GLU A 83 7.37 3.13 3.89
C GLU A 83 6.07 2.47 4.33
N ASN A 84 4.97 2.72 3.61
CA ASN A 84 3.67 2.13 3.90
C ASN A 84 3.74 0.59 3.86
N SER A 85 4.57 0.03 2.98
CA SER A 85 4.78 -1.42 2.91
C SER A 85 5.43 -1.99 4.18
N TYR A 86 6.17 -1.17 4.92
CA TYR A 86 6.73 -1.49 6.24
C TYR A 86 5.88 -0.95 7.40
N GLY A 87 4.68 -0.42 7.13
CA GLY A 87 3.79 0.12 8.17
C GLY A 87 4.19 1.49 8.71
N THR A 88 5.11 2.20 8.03
CA THR A 88 5.53 3.55 8.41
C THR A 88 5.10 4.58 7.36
N THR A 89 5.24 5.87 7.69
CA THR A 89 5.03 6.96 6.72
C THR A 89 5.80 8.20 7.16
N GLY A 90 6.32 8.94 6.19
CA GLY A 90 6.97 10.24 6.40
C GLY A 90 8.31 10.15 7.12
N VAL A 91 9.03 9.03 7.03
CA VAL A 91 10.35 8.87 7.64
C VAL A 91 11.41 9.58 6.78
N TRP A 92 11.40 9.34 5.48
CA TRP A 92 12.31 9.97 4.53
C TRP A 92 11.56 10.92 3.59
N ALA A 93 12.18 12.07 3.33
CA ALA A 93 11.59 13.06 2.42
C ALA A 93 11.60 12.60 0.95
N SER A 94 12.47 11.65 0.59
CA SER A 94 12.63 11.12 -0.77
C SER A 94 13.45 9.84 -0.80
N ALA A 95 13.40 9.11 -1.93
CA ALA A 95 14.25 7.95 -2.18
C ALA A 95 15.74 8.27 -2.15
N ASN A 96 16.13 9.49 -2.55
CA ASN A 96 17.50 9.96 -2.41
C ASN A 96 17.91 10.13 -0.93
N ALA A 97 17.01 10.70 -0.11
CA ALA A 97 17.26 10.84 1.32
C ALA A 97 17.39 9.47 2.00
N HIS A 98 16.47 8.55 1.68
CA HIS A 98 16.49 7.19 2.19
C HIS A 98 17.79 6.47 1.79
N TRP A 99 18.15 6.46 0.51
CA TRP A 99 19.42 5.87 0.06
C TRP A 99 20.62 6.45 0.81
N ASN A 100 20.69 7.77 0.97
CA ASN A 100 21.82 8.43 1.61
C ASN A 100 21.94 8.07 3.10
N GLY A 101 20.82 8.02 3.82
CA GLY A 101 20.78 7.73 5.25
C GLY A 101 20.85 6.24 5.61
N ALA A 102 20.27 5.36 4.80
CA ALA A 102 20.27 3.92 5.06
C ALA A 102 21.62 3.26 4.76
N SER A 103 21.98 2.26 5.55
CA SER A 103 23.21 1.47 5.44
C SER A 103 22.99 0.04 5.93
N PRO A 104 23.80 -0.95 5.50
CA PRO A 104 24.82 -0.87 4.45
C PRO A 104 24.22 -0.71 3.04
N LYS A 105 24.99 -0.12 2.13
CA LYS A 105 24.63 0.08 0.72
C LYS A 105 25.30 -0.98 -0.15
N HIS A 106 24.53 -1.61 -1.03
CA HIS A 106 25.01 -2.63 -1.96
C HIS A 106 24.71 -2.21 -3.40
N THR A 107 25.74 -2.12 -4.24
CA THR A 107 25.60 -1.71 -5.65
C THR A 107 25.58 -2.90 -6.62
N THR A 108 25.82 -4.11 -6.11
CA THR A 108 25.87 -5.36 -6.88
C THR A 108 25.14 -6.49 -6.15
N GLY A 109 25.00 -7.64 -6.83
CA GLY A 109 24.33 -8.83 -6.30
C GLY A 109 22.81 -8.77 -6.38
N THR A 110 22.18 -9.88 -5.98
CA THR A 110 20.72 -10.02 -5.94
C THR A 110 20.20 -9.51 -4.60
N PRO A 111 19.34 -8.48 -4.56
CA PRO A 111 18.76 -7.99 -3.32
C PRO A 111 17.88 -9.07 -2.66
N PRO A 112 18.02 -9.37 -1.36
CA PRO A 112 17.10 -10.23 -0.62
C PRO A 112 15.67 -9.67 -0.61
N ALA A 113 14.66 -10.53 -0.48
CA ALA A 113 13.26 -10.11 -0.41
C ALA A 113 13.03 -9.06 0.69
N GLY A 114 12.23 -8.05 0.38
CA GLY A 114 11.95 -6.93 1.28
C GLY A 114 13.02 -5.82 1.28
N SER A 115 14.20 -6.04 0.70
CA SER A 115 15.23 -5.00 0.63
C SER A 115 14.74 -3.78 -0.14
N PHE A 116 15.15 -2.59 0.28
CA PHE A 116 14.86 -1.38 -0.49
C PHE A 116 15.79 -1.32 -1.69
N VAL A 117 15.23 -1.10 -2.87
CA VAL A 117 15.94 -1.05 -4.15
C VAL A 117 15.80 0.35 -4.71
N TYR A 118 16.89 0.94 -5.20
CA TYR A 118 16.97 2.36 -5.54
C TYR A 118 17.43 2.60 -6.97
N TRP A 119 16.88 3.65 -7.59
CA TRP A 119 17.28 4.12 -8.91
C TRP A 119 17.47 5.64 -8.95
N ASN A 120 18.37 6.08 -9.81
CA ASN A 120 18.64 7.49 -10.07
C ASN A 120 17.96 7.96 -11.38
N ILE A 121 16.63 7.98 -11.38
CA ILE A 121 15.83 8.29 -12.58
C ILE A 121 15.02 9.58 -12.47
N SER A 122 15.04 10.24 -11.32
CA SER A 122 14.28 11.47 -11.06
C SER A 122 15.02 12.37 -10.07
N ALA A 123 14.59 13.62 -9.93
CA ALA A 123 15.16 14.56 -8.97
C ALA A 123 15.09 14.06 -7.50
N TYR A 124 14.07 13.27 -7.18
CA TYR A 124 13.88 12.68 -5.83
C TYR A 124 14.36 11.23 -5.74
N GLY A 125 14.92 10.69 -6.82
CA GLY A 125 15.23 9.26 -6.95
C GLY A 125 13.99 8.41 -7.19
N HIS A 126 14.16 7.10 -7.07
CA HIS A 126 13.07 6.14 -7.07
C HIS A 126 13.43 4.98 -6.15
N VAL A 127 12.44 4.44 -5.44
CA VAL A 127 12.60 3.30 -4.53
C VAL A 127 11.47 2.29 -4.73
N GLY A 128 11.79 1.02 -4.47
CA GLY A 128 10.85 -0.09 -4.44
C GLY A 128 11.36 -1.19 -3.50
N ILE A 129 10.64 -2.30 -3.44
CA ILE A 129 10.92 -3.43 -2.56
C ILE A 129 11.31 -4.65 -3.39
N ALA A 130 12.45 -5.24 -3.08
CA ALA A 130 12.94 -6.43 -3.76
C ALA A 130 12.03 -7.65 -3.54
N ASP A 131 11.88 -8.47 -4.58
CA ASP A 131 11.16 -9.75 -4.48
C ASP A 131 12.05 -10.92 -4.00
N GLY A 132 13.37 -10.70 -3.89
CA GLY A 132 14.36 -11.71 -3.50
C GLY A 132 14.93 -12.55 -4.63
N SER A 133 14.43 -12.37 -5.86
CA SER A 133 14.80 -13.15 -7.05
C SER A 133 15.45 -12.30 -8.15
N GLY A 134 15.78 -11.03 -7.85
CA GLY A 134 16.36 -10.07 -8.79
C GLY A 134 15.33 -9.14 -9.42
N GLY A 135 14.06 -9.32 -9.12
CA GLY A 135 12.99 -8.38 -9.43
C GLY A 135 12.62 -7.50 -8.24
N PHE A 136 11.56 -6.72 -8.41
CA PHE A 136 11.08 -5.78 -7.41
C PHE A 136 9.60 -5.43 -7.59
N TYR A 137 9.02 -4.86 -6.54
CA TYR A 137 7.75 -4.15 -6.57
C TYR A 137 7.98 -2.66 -6.37
N ALA A 138 7.39 -1.82 -7.21
CA ALA A 138 7.46 -0.37 -7.05
C ALA A 138 6.26 0.32 -7.71
N THR A 139 6.12 1.61 -7.47
CA THR A 139 5.25 2.47 -8.28
C THR A 139 5.86 2.69 -9.66
N SER A 140 5.10 3.25 -10.60
CA SER A 140 5.56 3.58 -11.96
C SER A 140 5.94 2.39 -12.85
N VAL A 141 5.76 1.15 -12.39
CA VAL A 141 5.86 -0.03 -13.26
C VAL A 141 4.60 -0.06 -14.12
N GLY A 142 4.73 0.27 -15.41
CA GLY A 142 3.58 0.46 -16.29
C GLY A 142 2.65 1.61 -15.87
N GLY A 143 3.13 2.57 -15.07
CA GLY A 143 2.33 3.71 -14.58
C GLY A 143 1.49 3.44 -13.33
N ALA A 144 1.70 2.31 -12.64
CA ALA A 144 1.03 1.95 -11.39
C ALA A 144 1.98 1.24 -10.43
N ILE A 145 1.48 0.81 -9.27
CA ILE A 145 2.15 -0.24 -8.48
C ILE A 145 2.18 -1.52 -9.31
N GLY A 146 3.38 -2.04 -9.54
CA GLY A 146 3.58 -3.24 -10.34
C GLY A 146 4.84 -3.99 -9.94
N HIS A 147 5.04 -5.13 -10.59
CA HIS A 147 6.21 -5.98 -10.43
C HIS A 147 7.09 -5.90 -11.68
N GLY A 148 8.38 -5.63 -11.49
CA GLY A 148 9.39 -5.74 -12.53
C GLY A 148 10.26 -6.97 -12.27
N SER A 149 10.44 -7.82 -13.28
CA SER A 149 11.21 -9.08 -13.15
C SER A 149 12.72 -8.87 -13.07
N SER A 150 13.20 -7.64 -13.24
CA SER A 150 14.61 -7.29 -13.15
C SER A 150 14.75 -5.86 -12.65
N VAL A 151 15.70 -5.63 -11.73
CA VAL A 151 16.11 -4.27 -11.30
C VAL A 151 16.57 -3.37 -12.45
N SER A 152 16.85 -3.92 -13.63
CA SER A 152 17.15 -3.15 -14.85
C SER A 152 15.91 -2.60 -15.57
N TYR A 153 14.69 -2.88 -15.11
CA TYR A 153 13.45 -2.34 -15.70
C TYR A 153 13.47 -0.80 -15.75
N PHE A 154 13.87 -0.17 -14.65
CA PHE A 154 14.22 1.25 -14.65
C PHE A 154 15.70 1.42 -14.97
N SER A 155 16.02 2.47 -15.73
CA SER A 155 17.40 2.84 -16.01
C SER A 155 18.11 3.33 -14.74
N ASN A 156 19.44 3.49 -14.80
CA ASN A 156 20.25 4.06 -13.70
C ASN A 156 20.01 3.39 -12.34
N TYR A 157 20.05 2.04 -12.32
CA TYR A 157 20.07 1.27 -11.09
C TYR A 157 21.18 1.77 -10.17
N ARG A 158 20.83 2.10 -8.92
CA ARG A 158 21.76 2.64 -7.94
C ARG A 158 22.25 1.58 -6.97
N GLY A 159 21.38 0.65 -6.57
CA GLY A 159 21.71 -0.37 -5.60
C GLY A 159 20.54 -0.71 -4.68
N TRP A 160 20.85 -1.37 -3.57
CA TRP A 160 19.89 -1.76 -2.54
C TRP A 160 20.47 -1.61 -1.13
N THR A 161 19.58 -1.51 -0.14
CA THR A 161 19.90 -1.59 1.30
C THR A 161 19.08 -2.71 1.93
N PRO A 162 19.57 -3.37 3.00
CA PRO A 162 18.83 -4.44 3.65
C PRO A 162 17.42 -4.03 4.08
N ALA A 163 16.55 -5.01 4.14
CA ALA A 163 15.20 -4.87 4.69
C ALA A 163 15.27 -4.39 6.15
N ALA A 164 14.55 -3.30 6.45
CA ALA A 164 14.41 -2.75 7.79
C ALA A 164 13.15 -1.89 7.84
N VAL A 165 12.54 -1.77 9.03
CA VAL A 165 11.52 -0.74 9.25
C VAL A 165 12.19 0.63 9.06
N PRO A 166 11.71 1.52 8.15
CA PRO A 166 12.35 2.79 7.91
C PRO A 166 12.50 3.63 9.18
N HIS A 167 13.70 4.17 9.41
CA HIS A 167 14.03 5.13 10.46
C HIS A 167 15.16 6.06 9.96
N GLN A 168 15.32 7.26 10.53
CA GLN A 168 16.44 8.17 10.23
C GLN A 168 17.65 7.94 11.14
#